data_AF-A0A7K6UQL9-F1
#
_entry.id   AF-A0A7K6UQL9-F1
#
_cell.length_a   1.000
_cell.length_b   1.000
_cell.length_c   1.000
_cell.angle_alpha   90.00
_cell.angle_beta   90.00
_cell.angle_gamma   90.00
#
_symmetry.space_group_name_H-M   'P 1'
#
loop_
_entity.id
_entity.type
_entity.pdbx_description
1 polymer ?
#
loop_
_entity_poly.entity_id
_entity_poly.type
_entity_poly.pdbx_seq_one_letter_code
_entity_poly.pdbx_strand_id
1 'polypeptide(L)'
;RGMDPRSTFAVWRVPPPTKPVTRKSLGHRMGGGKGPVDHYVTAVKSGRLLVELGGRCEFEEVKPFLAQVAAKLPFPAMAVSREGLQEMRREEEERKLNNQNPWTFERVVTANMLGMRKYLSPYDLRLHGRYWGKFFLRHRV
;
A
#
# COMPACT_ATOMS: atom_id res chain seq x y z
N ARG A 1 -6.60 -24.18 -2.22
CA ARG A 1 -6.25 -25.52 -1.67
C ARG A 1 -5.73 -25.47 -0.23
N GLY A 2 -5.45 -24.31 0.37
CA GLY A 2 -4.98 -24.21 1.77
C GLY A 2 -6.03 -23.69 2.76
N MET A 3 -7.33 -23.76 2.44
CA MET A 3 -8.42 -23.35 3.33
C MET A 3 -9.51 -24.41 3.31
N ASP A 4 -10.20 -24.59 4.44
CA ASP A 4 -11.38 -25.44 4.53
C ASP A 4 -12.61 -24.67 4.02
N PRO A 5 -13.23 -25.09 2.90
CA PRO A 5 -14.38 -24.40 2.31
C PRO A 5 -15.64 -24.45 3.19
N ARG A 6 -15.69 -25.30 4.22
CA ARG A 6 -16.84 -25.38 5.14
C ARG A 6 -16.79 -24.33 6.24
N SER A 7 -15.59 -24.04 6.75
CA SER A 7 -15.38 -23.11 7.86
C SER A 7 -15.04 -21.70 7.39
N THR A 8 -14.42 -21.56 6.22
CA THR A 8 -13.83 -20.30 5.74
C THR A 8 -14.36 -19.87 4.38
N PHE A 9 -14.45 -18.56 4.16
CA PHE A 9 -14.76 -17.96 2.87
C PHE A 9 -13.80 -16.81 2.52
N ALA A 10 -13.64 -16.53 1.23
CA ALA A 10 -12.76 -15.50 0.72
C ALA A 10 -13.48 -14.56 -0.25
N VAL A 11 -13.26 -13.25 -0.07
CA VAL A 11 -13.84 -12.21 -0.92
C VAL A 11 -12.73 -11.32 -1.48
N TRP A 12 -12.77 -11.12 -2.79
CA TRP A 12 -11.88 -10.16 -3.45
C TRP A 12 -12.36 -8.73 -3.21
N ARG A 13 -11.46 -7.87 -2.71
CA ARG A 13 -11.70 -6.43 -2.51
C ARG A 13 -11.11 -5.57 -3.62
N VAL A 14 -10.52 -6.20 -4.63
CA VAL A 14 -9.90 -5.57 -5.78
C VAL A 14 -10.76 -5.82 -7.02
N PRO A 15 -11.07 -4.78 -7.82
CA PRO A 15 -11.83 -4.96 -9.05
C PRO A 15 -11.03 -5.74 -10.10
N PRO A 16 -11.70 -6.31 -11.12
CA PRO A 16 -11.02 -6.90 -12.24
C PRO A 16 -10.08 -5.89 -12.93
N PRO A 17 -9.04 -6.37 -13.64
CA PRO A 17 -8.13 -5.50 -14.36
C PRO A 17 -8.84 -4.65 -15.42
N THR A 18 -8.80 -3.33 -15.24
CA THR A 18 -9.47 -2.37 -16.13
C THR A 18 -8.53 -1.37 -16.79
N LYS A 19 -7.31 -1.17 -16.27
CA LYS A 19 -6.38 -0.17 -16.79
C LYS A 19 -5.54 -0.78 -17.93
N PRO A 20 -5.64 -0.30 -19.18
CA PRO A 20 -4.84 -0.83 -20.28
C PRO A 20 -3.37 -0.41 -20.18
N VAL A 21 -2.47 -1.35 -20.39
CA VAL A 21 -1.02 -1.12 -20.53
C VAL A 21 -0.66 -1.37 -21.98
N THR A 22 -0.09 -0.34 -22.63
CA THR A 22 0.33 -0.42 -24.04
C THR A 22 1.81 -0.77 -24.13
N ARG A 23 2.17 -1.65 -25.06
CA ARG A 23 3.56 -2.04 -25.33
C ARG A 23 3.84 -2.01 -26.83
N LYS A 24 4.96 -1.41 -27.23
CA LYS A 24 5.47 -1.52 -28.61
C LYS A 24 6.22 -2.84 -28.79
N SER A 25 6.24 -3.35 -30.01
CA SER A 25 7.06 -4.49 -30.41
C SER A 25 8.54 -4.22 -30.12
N LEU A 26 9.26 -5.29 -29.78
CA LEU A 26 10.70 -5.24 -29.55
C LEU A 26 11.42 -4.87 -30.85
N GLY A 27 12.41 -3.97 -30.79
CA GLY A 27 13.24 -3.57 -31.93
C GLY A 27 12.78 -2.33 -32.71
N HIS A 28 11.66 -1.70 -32.34
CA HIS A 28 11.26 -0.42 -32.95
C HIS A 28 12.06 0.77 -32.40
N ARG A 29 12.33 1.76 -33.26
CA ARG A 29 12.87 3.06 -32.86
C ARG A 29 11.83 3.86 -32.05
N MET A 30 12.29 4.87 -31.33
CA MET A 30 11.41 5.83 -30.65
C MET A 30 10.60 6.65 -31.68
N GLY A 31 9.38 7.07 -31.31
CA GLY A 31 8.44 7.75 -32.22
C GLY A 31 7.41 6.80 -32.86
N GLY A 32 6.62 7.28 -33.83
CA GLY A 32 5.65 6.45 -34.55
C GLY A 32 4.35 6.14 -33.79
N GLY A 33 3.92 7.03 -32.88
CA GLY A 33 2.64 6.90 -32.16
C GLY A 33 2.67 5.97 -30.93
N LYS A 34 1.50 5.68 -30.37
CA LYS A 34 1.32 4.78 -29.20
C LYS A 34 1.16 3.33 -29.68
N GLY A 35 1.72 2.38 -28.95
CA GLY A 35 1.54 0.95 -29.25
C GLY A 35 0.13 0.44 -28.93
N PRO A 36 -0.23 -0.76 -29.41
CA PRO A 36 -1.48 -1.43 -29.04
C PRO A 36 -1.53 -1.78 -27.55
N VAL A 37 -2.72 -2.09 -27.06
CA VAL A 37 -2.93 -2.59 -25.68
C VAL A 37 -2.41 -4.03 -25.60
N ASP A 38 -1.55 -4.29 -24.62
CA ASP A 38 -0.93 -5.59 -24.36
C ASP A 38 -1.72 -6.37 -23.30
N HIS A 39 -1.94 -5.76 -22.13
CA HIS A 39 -2.70 -6.36 -21.04
C HIS A 39 -3.39 -5.28 -20.17
N TYR A 40 -4.29 -5.72 -19.30
CA TYR A 40 -4.97 -4.87 -18.32
C TYR A 40 -4.41 -5.11 -16.93
N VAL A 41 -4.34 -4.05 -16.12
CA VAL A 41 -3.87 -4.09 -14.73
C VAL A 41 -4.87 -3.41 -13.79
N THR A 42 -4.77 -3.73 -12.50
CA THR A 42 -5.49 -3.00 -11.44
C THR A 42 -4.50 -2.19 -10.62
N ALA A 43 -4.77 -0.89 -10.46
CA ALA A 43 -3.94 -0.02 -9.62
C ALA A 43 -4.28 -0.22 -8.14
N VAL A 44 -3.28 -0.54 -7.33
CA VAL A 44 -3.40 -0.72 -5.88
C VAL A 44 -2.59 0.37 -5.17
N LYS A 45 -3.20 1.02 -4.18
CA LYS A 45 -2.53 1.99 -3.28
C LYS A 45 -2.13 1.31 -1.97
N SER A 46 -1.11 1.83 -1.30
CA SER A 46 -0.69 1.34 0.01
C SER A 46 -1.83 1.45 1.03
N GLY A 47 -1.96 0.45 1.91
CA GLY A 47 -3.04 0.38 2.90
C GLY A 47 -4.37 -0.16 2.37
N ARG A 48 -4.44 -0.58 1.10
CA ARG A 48 -5.62 -1.24 0.54
C ARG A 48 -5.66 -2.73 0.90
N LEU A 49 -6.84 -3.21 1.30
CA LEU A 49 -7.11 -4.64 1.49
C LEU A 49 -7.31 -5.32 0.13
N LEU A 50 -6.67 -6.46 -0.07
CA LEU A 50 -6.73 -7.22 -1.33
C LEU A 50 -7.76 -8.33 -1.28
N VAL A 51 -7.60 -9.21 -0.30
CA VAL A 51 -8.45 -10.36 -0.05
C VAL A 51 -8.92 -10.25 1.39
N GLU A 52 -10.22 -10.40 1.57
CA GLU A 52 -10.83 -10.52 2.89
C GLU A 52 -11.18 -11.98 3.12
N LEU A 53 -10.77 -12.48 4.29
CA LEU A 53 -11.10 -13.82 4.74
C LEU A 53 -11.98 -13.71 5.98
N GLY A 54 -13.02 -14.52 6.02
CA GLY A 54 -13.92 -14.63 7.15
C GLY A 54 -14.39 -16.06 7.31
N GLY A 55 -15.00 -16.36 8.46
CA GLY A 55 -15.42 -17.71 8.79
C GLY A 55 -15.28 -18.02 10.27
N ARG A 56 -15.47 -19.29 10.63
CA ARG A 56 -15.20 -19.82 11.96
C ARG A 56 -13.76 -20.35 11.99
N CYS A 57 -12.80 -19.45 11.96
CA CYS A 57 -11.37 -19.78 12.00
C CYS A 57 -10.61 -18.76 12.83
N GLU A 58 -9.58 -19.21 13.53
CA GLU A 58 -8.67 -18.34 14.25
C GLU A 58 -7.65 -17.70 13.31
N PHE A 59 -7.15 -16.51 13.68
CA PHE A 59 -6.16 -15.80 12.85
C PHE A 59 -4.88 -16.61 12.66
N GLU A 60 -4.49 -17.41 13.64
CA GLU A 60 -3.28 -18.23 13.61
C GLU A 60 -3.30 -19.30 12.52
N GLU A 61 -4.47 -19.88 12.22
CA GLU A 61 -4.62 -20.88 11.17
C GLU A 61 -4.43 -20.26 9.78
N VAL A 62 -4.94 -19.04 9.60
CA VAL A 62 -5.00 -18.36 8.31
C VAL A 62 -3.74 -17.54 8.03
N LYS A 63 -3.07 -17.04 9.07
CA LYS A 63 -1.89 -16.16 8.99
C LYS A 63 -0.74 -16.75 8.17
N PRO A 64 -0.32 -18.03 8.32
CA PRO A 64 0.76 -18.61 7.52
C PRO A 64 0.42 -18.63 6.03
N PHE A 65 -0.81 -19.01 5.69
CA PHE A 65 -1.27 -19.02 4.31
C PHE A 65 -1.29 -17.61 3.70
N LEU A 66 -1.86 -16.64 4.41
CA LEU A 66 -1.88 -15.25 3.97
C LEU A 66 -0.47 -14.66 3.85
N ALA A 67 0.45 -15.02 4.75
CA ALA A 67 1.84 -14.59 4.69
C ALA A 67 2.55 -15.15 3.45
N GLN A 68 2.31 -16.40 3.07
CA GLN A 68 2.84 -16.97 1.82
C GLN A 68 2.33 -16.23 0.58
N VAL A 69 1.04 -15.86 0.56
CA VAL A 69 0.47 -15.06 -0.53
C VAL A 69 1.10 -13.66 -0.54
N ALA A 70 1.23 -13.03 0.63
CA ALA A 70 1.82 -11.70 0.77
C ALA A 70 3.27 -11.65 0.25
N ALA A 71 4.06 -12.69 0.51
CA ALA A 71 5.44 -12.81 0.01
C ALA A 71 5.54 -12.94 -1.51
N LYS A 72 4.49 -13.44 -2.18
CA LYS A 72 4.43 -13.56 -3.66
C LYS A 72 3.98 -12.27 -4.34
N LEU A 73 3.47 -11.29 -3.60
CA LEU A 73 3.02 -10.04 -4.18
C LEU A 73 4.20 -9.15 -4.58
N PRO A 74 4.07 -8.34 -5.65
CA PRO A 74 5.14 -7.47 -6.13
C PRO A 74 5.36 -6.22 -5.25
N PHE A 75 4.68 -6.13 -4.11
CA PHE A 75 4.79 -5.03 -3.14
C PHE A 75 4.71 -5.57 -1.71
N PRO A 76 5.26 -4.84 -0.72
CA PRO A 76 5.19 -5.23 0.68
C PRO A 76 3.73 -5.37 1.13
N ALA A 77 3.37 -6.57 1.59
CA ALA A 77 2.06 -6.89 2.11
C ALA A 77 2.20 -7.67 3.42
N MET A 78 1.16 -7.62 4.25
CA MET A 78 1.13 -8.28 5.55
C MET A 78 -0.27 -8.81 5.80
N ALA A 79 -0.35 -9.98 6.43
CA ALA A 79 -1.60 -10.52 6.94
C ALA A 79 -1.98 -9.76 8.21
N VAL A 80 -3.21 -9.24 8.27
CA VAL A 80 -3.69 -8.43 9.39
C VAL A 80 -5.08 -8.90 9.80
N SER A 81 -5.32 -8.99 11.10
CA SER A 81 -6.65 -9.16 11.68
C SER A 81 -7.28 -7.80 11.98
N ARG A 82 -8.57 -7.77 12.32
CA ARG A 82 -9.26 -6.54 12.72
C ARG A 82 -8.59 -5.92 13.95
N GLU A 83 -8.30 -6.74 14.96
CA GLU A 83 -7.68 -6.31 16.22
C GLU A 83 -6.24 -5.87 15.99
N GLY A 84 -5.45 -6.67 15.28
CA GLY A 84 -4.06 -6.30 14.96
C GLY A 84 -3.96 -5.03 14.13
N LEU A 85 -4.93 -4.75 13.25
CA LEU A 85 -4.99 -3.47 12.53
C LEU A 85 -5.32 -2.28 13.44
N GLN A 86 -6.18 -2.48 14.45
CA GLN A 86 -6.49 -1.44 15.43
C GLN A 86 -5.29 -1.15 16.33
N GLU A 87 -4.60 -2.19 16.79
CA GLU A 87 -3.38 -2.09 17.59
C GLU A 87 -2.29 -1.32 16.84
N MET A 88 -1.97 -1.71 15.59
CA MET A 88 -0.99 -0.97 14.78
C MET A 88 -1.34 0.51 14.60
N ARG A 89 -2.63 0.86 14.50
CA ARG A 89 -3.06 2.25 14.39
C ARG A 89 -2.86 3.01 15.70
N ARG A 90 -3.19 2.39 16.83
CA ARG A 90 -2.95 2.95 18.17
C ARG A 90 -1.46 3.16 18.42
N GLU A 91 -0.63 2.17 18.10
CA GLU A 91 0.83 2.30 18.19
C GLU A 91 1.36 3.45 17.32
N GLU A 92 0.85 3.62 16.10
CA GLU A 92 1.21 4.75 15.23
C GLU A 92 0.82 6.10 15.87
N GLU A 93 -0.36 6.19 16.48
CA GLU A 93 -0.84 7.40 17.17
C GLU A 93 -0.02 7.69 18.43
N GLU A 94 0.25 6.69 19.26
CA GLU A 94 1.09 6.80 20.44
C GLU A 94 2.52 7.24 20.08
N ARG A 95 3.10 6.69 19.01
CA ARG A 95 4.42 7.13 18.52
C ARG A 95 4.42 8.59 18.07
N LYS A 96 3.32 9.08 17.50
CA LYS A 96 3.16 10.50 17.13
C LYS A 96 3.06 11.39 18.35
N LEU A 97 2.26 11.00 19.33
CA LEU A 97 2.05 11.77 20.55
C LEU A 97 3.30 11.80 21.44
N ASN A 98 4.00 10.67 21.52
CA ASN A 98 5.21 10.51 22.36
C ASN A 98 6.49 11.00 21.66
N ASN A 99 6.39 11.57 20.45
CA ASN A 99 7.54 12.07 19.72
C ASN A 99 8.17 13.27 20.46
N GLN A 100 9.37 13.05 21.01
CA GLN A 100 10.13 14.07 21.73
C GLN A 100 10.70 15.15 20.80
N ASN A 101 10.82 14.88 19.50
CA ASN A 101 11.35 15.86 18.56
C ASN A 101 10.31 16.96 18.29
N PRO A 102 10.59 18.24 18.64
CA PRO A 102 9.67 19.35 18.42
C PRO A 102 9.47 19.70 16.93
N TRP A 103 10.32 19.16 16.05
CA TRP A 103 10.30 19.37 14.62
C TRP A 103 9.69 18.18 13.89
N THR A 104 8.39 18.26 13.63
CA THR A 104 7.70 17.29 12.77
C THR A 104 7.80 17.68 11.30
N PHE A 105 7.81 16.68 10.41
CA PHE A 105 7.83 16.93 8.97
C PHE A 105 6.64 17.79 8.54
N GLU A 106 5.45 17.46 9.05
CA GLU A 106 4.24 18.23 8.80
C GLU A 106 4.40 19.70 9.16
N ARG A 107 4.91 20.01 10.35
CA ARG A 107 5.11 21.41 10.80
C ARG A 107 6.08 22.17 9.90
N VAL A 108 7.22 21.56 9.56
CA VAL A 108 8.26 22.20 8.73
C VAL A 108 7.72 22.54 7.34
N VAL A 109 7.00 21.60 6.71
CA VAL A 109 6.52 21.74 5.33
C VAL A 109 5.29 22.65 5.25
N THR A 110 4.36 22.53 6.21
CA THR A 110 3.17 23.39 6.29
C THR A 110 3.53 24.84 6.60
N ALA A 111 4.52 25.13 7.45
CA ALA A 111 4.98 26.48 7.70
C ALA A 111 5.96 27.02 6.63
N ASN A 112 6.32 26.22 5.62
CA ASN A 112 7.35 26.55 4.63
C ASN A 112 8.66 27.03 5.27
N MET A 113 9.07 26.38 6.37
CA MET A 113 10.31 26.74 7.05
C MET A 113 11.49 26.58 6.11
N LEU A 114 12.43 27.53 6.14
CA LEU A 114 13.64 27.53 5.29
C LEU A 114 13.36 27.45 3.78
N GLY A 115 12.13 27.77 3.34
CA GLY A 115 11.75 27.67 1.92
C GLY A 115 11.69 26.23 1.39
N MET A 116 11.52 25.23 2.26
CA MET A 116 11.57 23.80 1.90
C MET A 116 10.56 23.40 0.82
N ARG A 117 9.44 24.12 0.67
CA ARG A 117 8.45 23.83 -0.37
C ARG A 117 9.00 23.96 -1.80
N LYS A 118 10.12 24.66 -2.00
CA LYS A 118 10.81 24.71 -3.31
C LYS A 118 11.29 23.33 -3.77
N TYR A 119 11.63 22.45 -2.82
CA TYR A 119 12.22 21.13 -3.09
C TYR A 119 11.25 19.97 -2.90
N LEU A 120 10.07 20.23 -2.32
CA LEU A 120 9.10 19.22 -1.97
C LEU A 120 7.93 19.21 -2.94
N SER A 121 7.26 18.06 -3.02
CA SER A 121 6.06 17.92 -3.83
C SER A 121 4.87 18.56 -3.12
N PRO A 122 3.91 19.15 -3.85
CA PRO A 122 2.64 19.58 -3.27
C PRO A 122 1.90 18.43 -2.55
N TYR A 123 2.13 17.18 -2.96
CA TYR A 123 1.54 16.02 -2.30
C TYR A 123 2.08 15.77 -0.90
N ASP A 124 3.31 16.20 -0.60
CA ASP A 124 3.95 15.98 0.70
C ASP A 124 3.25 16.74 1.83
N LEU A 125 2.54 17.83 1.51
CA LEU A 125 1.66 18.55 2.44
C LEU A 125 0.53 17.67 2.98
N ARG A 126 0.03 16.73 2.16
CA ARG A 126 -1.06 15.81 2.53
C ARG A 126 -0.55 14.44 2.98
N LEU A 127 0.63 14.05 2.52
CA LEU A 127 1.22 12.73 2.78
C LEU A 127 2.19 12.75 3.97
N HIS A 128 2.50 13.93 4.50
CA HIS A 128 3.27 14.16 5.71
C HIS A 128 4.61 13.42 5.74
N GLY A 129 5.25 13.26 4.57
CA GLY A 129 6.54 12.58 4.44
C GLY A 129 6.51 11.06 4.70
N ARG A 130 5.32 10.45 4.84
CA ARG A 130 5.19 8.99 5.04
C ARG A 130 5.25 8.19 3.75
N TYR A 131 5.23 8.86 2.60
CA TYR A 131 5.22 8.22 1.29
C TYR A 131 6.34 8.76 0.42
N TRP A 132 7.00 7.85 -0.30
CA TRP A 132 7.95 8.19 -1.34
C TRP A 132 7.64 7.37 -2.60
N GLY A 133 7.07 8.03 -3.61
CA GLY A 133 6.52 7.35 -4.77
C GLY A 133 5.47 6.31 -4.39
N LYS A 134 5.77 5.03 -4.60
CA LYS A 134 4.88 3.90 -4.24
C LYS A 134 5.11 3.32 -2.84
N PHE A 135 6.17 3.72 -2.17
CA PHE A 135 6.60 3.12 -0.90
C PHE A 135 5.99 3.84 0.29
N PHE A 136 5.61 3.07 1.31
CA PHE A 136 5.10 3.56 2.58
C PHE A 136 6.16 3.37 3.68
N LEU A 137 6.53 4.46 4.35
CA LEU A 137 7.60 4.48 5.34
C LEU A 137 7.02 4.33 6.76
N ARG A 138 6.92 3.09 7.25
CA ARG A 138 6.34 2.76 8.58
C ARG A 138 7.11 3.37 9.77
N HIS A 139 8.39 3.67 9.59
CA HIS A 139 9.23 4.23 10.63
C HIS A 139 9.03 5.75 10.78
N ARG A 140 8.52 6.44 9.76
CA ARG A 140 8.26 7.89 9.80
C ARG A 140 6.99 8.16 10.60
N VAL A 141 7.08 9.20 11.44
CA VAL A 141 6.06 9.63 12.39
C VAL A 141 5.61 11.04 12.00
#